data_AF-A0A929ZM45-F1
#
_entry.id   AF-A0A929ZM45-F1
#
_cell.length_a   1.000
_cell.length_b   1.000
_cell.length_c   1.000
_cell.angle_alpha   90.00
_cell.angle_beta   90.00
_cell.angle_gamma   90.00
#
_symmetry.space_group_name_H-M   'P 1'
#
loop_
_entity.id
_entity.type
_entity.pdbx_description
1 polymer ?
#
loop_
_entity_poly.entity_id
_entity_poly.type
_entity_poly.pdbx_seq_one_letter_code
_entity_poly.pdbx_strand_id
1 'polypeptide(L)'
;MNEKIQELQQIIDNSNHIVFFTGAGVSTASGIPDFRSTDGLYNQKYQFPPEEILSHHFFKQHTEEFFRFYRDKMLYPDVKPSFVHQYIATLEKRNKKVTIITQNIDGLHQLAGSTNVLELHALQTADTCIVLGTSLVVYPAAGLLRYFGGDKLVLINRDQTSYDSTADLTIHDDFINIFPSLK
;
A
#
# COMPACT_ATOMS: atom_id res chain seq x y z
N MET A 1 -2.03 -21.62 27.64
CA MET A 1 -2.12 -20.75 26.44
C MET A 1 -3.20 -19.71 26.73
N ASN A 2 -2.99 -18.44 26.39
CA ASN A 2 -3.94 -17.35 26.69
C ASN A 2 -5.30 -17.62 26.00
N GLU A 3 -6.42 -17.48 26.71
CA GLU A 3 -7.77 -17.72 26.19
C GLU A 3 -8.04 -16.96 24.87
N LYS A 4 -7.56 -15.71 24.78
CA LYS A 4 -7.69 -14.90 23.55
C LYS A 4 -6.93 -15.46 22.36
N ILE A 5 -5.80 -16.14 22.59
CA ILE A 5 -5.02 -16.78 21.52
C ILE A 5 -5.75 -18.02 21.00
N GLN A 6 -6.42 -18.77 21.89
CA GLN A 6 -7.26 -19.90 21.49
C GLN A 6 -8.46 -19.44 20.67
N GLU A 7 -9.12 -18.36 21.10
CA GLU A 7 -10.24 -17.76 20.37
C GLU A 7 -9.80 -17.30 18.97
N LEU A 8 -8.66 -16.59 18.86
CA LEU A 8 -8.09 -16.19 17.58
C LEU A 8 -7.83 -17.39 16.65
N GLN A 9 -7.22 -18.46 17.19
CA GLN A 9 -6.97 -19.68 16.43
C GLN A 9 -8.27 -20.29 15.90
N GLN A 10 -9.31 -20.36 16.73
CA GLN A 10 -10.62 -20.87 16.32
C GLN A 10 -11.29 -20.00 15.24
N ILE A 11 -11.18 -18.67 15.32
CA ILE A 11 -11.66 -17.77 14.27
C ILE A 11 -10.95 -18.04 12.94
N ILE A 12 -9.62 -18.19 12.97
CA ILE A 12 -8.81 -18.46 11.77
C ILE A 12 -9.19 -19.83 11.19
N ASP A 13 -9.32 -20.87 12.02
CA ASP A 13 -9.62 -22.22 11.59
C ASP A 13 -11.00 -22.31 10.93
N ASN A 14 -12.00 -21.61 11.48
CA ASN A 14 -13.37 -21.59 10.95
C ASN A 14 -13.55 -20.65 9.73
N SER A 15 -12.55 -19.82 9.41
CA SER A 15 -12.63 -18.90 8.29
C SER A 15 -12.13 -19.53 6.99
N ASN A 16 -12.95 -19.45 5.92
CA ASN A 16 -12.55 -19.88 4.57
C ASN A 16 -11.92 -18.77 3.74
N HIS A 17 -12.27 -17.50 4.04
CA HIS A 17 -11.73 -16.32 3.38
C HIS A 17 -11.29 -15.31 4.44
N ILE A 18 -10.00 -14.97 4.44
CA ILE A 18 -9.39 -14.09 5.44
C ILE A 18 -8.73 -12.92 4.71
N VAL A 19 -8.99 -11.70 5.18
CA VAL A 19 -8.31 -10.50 4.72
C VAL A 19 -7.40 -9.99 5.84
N PHE A 20 -6.10 -9.88 5.57
CA PHE A 20 -5.15 -9.25 6.47
C PHE A 20 -4.91 -7.81 6.04
N PHE A 21 -5.10 -6.85 6.95
CA PHE A 21 -4.70 -5.46 6.76
C PHE A 21 -3.42 -5.21 7.56
N THR A 22 -2.32 -4.91 6.88
CA THR A 22 -0.99 -4.85 7.51
C THR A 22 -0.32 -3.49 7.36
N GLY A 23 0.59 -3.20 8.28
CA GLY A 23 1.45 -2.00 8.29
C GLY A 23 2.79 -2.33 8.94
N ALA A 24 3.65 -1.32 9.16
CA ALA A 24 5.06 -1.54 9.51
C ALA A 24 5.29 -2.46 10.72
N GLY A 25 4.33 -2.53 11.66
CA GLY A 25 4.37 -3.44 12.81
C GLY A 25 4.65 -4.91 12.46
N VAL A 26 4.18 -5.44 11.33
CA VAL A 26 4.44 -6.84 10.94
C VAL A 26 5.89 -7.09 10.52
N SER A 27 6.61 -6.03 10.16
CA SER A 27 8.01 -6.03 9.69
C SER A 27 9.02 -5.69 10.79
N THR A 28 8.56 -5.28 11.98
CA THR A 28 9.44 -5.00 13.14
C THR A 28 10.25 -6.20 13.58
N ALA A 29 9.63 -7.38 13.59
CA ALA A 29 10.30 -8.65 13.86
C ALA A 29 11.32 -9.05 12.77
N SER A 30 11.30 -8.39 11.61
CA SER A 30 12.31 -8.52 10.56
C SER A 30 13.47 -7.51 10.72
N GLY A 31 13.42 -6.62 11.72
CA GLY A 31 14.40 -5.57 11.93
C GLY A 31 14.09 -4.24 11.24
N ILE A 32 12.92 -4.12 10.59
CA ILE A 32 12.47 -2.85 9.97
C ILE A 32 11.74 -2.04 11.05
N PRO A 33 12.23 -0.86 11.46
CA PRO A 33 11.57 -0.02 12.45
C PRO A 33 10.20 0.42 11.92
N ASP A 34 9.22 0.55 12.82
CA ASP A 34 8.00 1.25 12.49
C ASP A 34 8.19 2.77 12.58
N PHE A 35 7.14 3.52 12.23
CA PHE A 35 7.21 4.98 12.24
C PHE A 35 6.90 5.58 13.61
N ARG A 36 5.92 5.02 14.33
CA ARG A 36 5.22 5.73 15.43
C ARG A 36 5.47 5.16 16.83
N SER A 37 6.04 3.96 16.98
CA SER A 37 6.32 3.41 18.31
C SER A 37 7.36 4.26 19.04
N THR A 38 7.55 4.03 20.35
CA THR A 38 8.53 4.75 21.17
C THR A 38 9.93 4.77 20.56
N ASP A 39 10.34 3.67 19.90
CA ASP A 39 11.64 3.53 19.21
C ASP A 39 11.53 3.75 17.69
N GLY A 40 10.34 4.11 17.21
CA GLY A 40 10.02 4.33 15.81
C GLY A 40 10.70 5.57 15.22
N LEU A 41 10.71 5.63 13.89
CA LEU A 41 11.46 6.62 13.12
C LEU A 41 11.14 8.07 13.52
N TYR A 42 9.90 8.37 13.91
CA TYR A 42 9.43 9.73 14.24
C TYR A 42 9.98 10.26 15.57
N ASN A 43 10.48 9.38 16.44
CA ASN A 43 11.06 9.76 17.74
C ASN A 43 12.58 9.98 17.66
N GLN A 44 13.20 9.75 16.51
CA GLN A 44 14.63 9.94 16.30
C GLN A 44 14.93 11.39 15.91
N LYS A 45 16.08 11.92 16.34
CA LYS A 45 16.48 13.32 16.06
C LYS A 45 17.09 13.45 14.67
N TYR A 46 16.42 14.21 13.81
CA TYR A 46 16.86 14.57 12.47
C TYR A 46 16.91 16.09 12.30
N GLN A 47 17.53 16.54 11.21
CA GLN A 47 17.57 17.97 10.85
C GLN A 47 16.17 18.53 10.59
N PHE A 48 15.28 17.71 10.04
CA PHE A 48 13.86 18.00 9.80
C PHE A 48 13.03 16.85 10.36
N PRO A 49 11.78 17.09 10.81
CA PRO A 49 10.87 16.02 11.22
C PRO A 49 10.72 14.96 10.11
N PRO A 50 10.77 13.65 10.41
CA PRO A 50 10.57 12.60 9.41
C PRO A 50 9.28 12.74 8.59
N GLU A 51 8.19 13.21 9.20
CA GLU A 51 6.93 13.49 8.52
C GLU A 51 7.08 14.59 7.46
N GLU A 52 7.91 15.60 7.75
CA GLU A 52 8.23 16.66 6.81
C GLU A 52 9.11 16.13 5.70
N ILE A 53 10.17 15.38 6.03
CA ILE A 53 11.10 14.78 5.07
C ILE A 53 10.34 13.89 4.07
N LEU A 54 9.42 13.06 4.55
CA LEU A 54 8.65 12.13 3.71
C LEU A 54 7.50 12.79 2.92
N SER A 55 7.32 14.11 3.02
CA SER A 55 6.28 14.83 2.29
C SER A 55 6.65 15.10 0.82
N HIS A 56 5.65 15.15 -0.06
CA HIS A 56 5.85 15.50 -1.48
C HIS A 56 6.48 16.89 -1.66
N HIS A 57 6.10 17.86 -0.83
CA HIS A 57 6.66 19.21 -0.87
C HIS A 57 8.18 19.19 -0.60
N PHE A 58 8.60 18.48 0.45
CA PHE A 58 10.00 18.33 0.80
C PHE A 58 10.77 17.57 -0.28
N PHE A 59 10.20 16.51 -0.86
CA PHE A 59 10.78 15.83 -2.01
C PHE A 59 11.08 16.78 -3.19
N LYS A 60 10.14 17.68 -3.53
CA LYS A 60 10.32 18.63 -4.64
C LYS A 60 11.34 19.73 -4.34
N GLN A 61 11.42 20.21 -3.10
CA GLN A 61 12.32 21.32 -2.73
C GLN A 61 13.71 20.86 -2.26
N HIS A 62 13.80 19.67 -1.68
CA HIS A 62 14.98 19.11 -1.02
C HIS A 62 15.21 17.65 -1.46
N THR A 63 15.19 17.41 -2.77
CA THR A 63 15.26 16.06 -3.36
C THR A 63 16.46 15.24 -2.89
N GLU A 64 17.65 15.84 -2.79
CA GLU A 64 18.86 15.15 -2.34
C GLU A 64 18.74 14.67 -0.88
N GLU A 65 18.19 15.53 -0.01
CA GLU A 65 17.97 15.23 1.40
C GLU A 65 16.92 14.13 1.59
N PHE A 66 15.81 14.22 0.83
CA PHE A 66 14.80 13.16 0.77
C PHE A 66 15.44 11.81 0.43
N PHE A 67 16.22 11.74 -0.66
CA PHE A 67 16.82 10.48 -1.07
C PHE A 67 17.92 10.00 -0.12
N ARG A 68 18.63 10.91 0.56
CA ARG A 68 19.56 10.55 1.63
C ARG A 68 18.82 9.84 2.76
N PHE A 69 17.76 10.45 3.27
CA PHE A 69 16.92 9.86 4.32
C PHE A 69 16.30 8.54 3.88
N TYR A 70 15.75 8.49 2.67
CA TYR A 70 15.13 7.29 2.11
C TYR A 70 16.13 6.12 2.01
N ARG A 71 17.33 6.35 1.46
CA ARG A 71 18.36 5.31 1.36
C ARG A 71 18.84 4.81 2.72
N ASP A 72 18.99 5.72 3.68
CA ASP A 72 19.52 5.39 5.01
C ASP A 72 18.49 4.71 5.92
N LYS A 73 17.20 5.07 5.79
CA LYS A 73 16.17 4.71 6.77
C LYS A 73 14.99 3.92 6.22
N MET A 74 14.82 3.83 4.90
CA MET A 74 13.65 3.19 4.27
C MET A 74 14.02 1.98 3.39
N LEU A 75 15.30 1.82 3.02
CA LEU A 75 15.77 0.70 2.21
C LEU A 75 16.38 -0.41 3.07
N TYR A 76 15.77 -1.59 3.02
CA TYR A 76 16.18 -2.76 3.78
C TYR A 76 16.37 -3.99 2.86
N PRO A 77 17.34 -3.96 1.93
CA PRO A 77 17.41 -4.90 0.80
C PRO A 77 17.63 -6.36 1.22
N ASP A 78 18.31 -6.61 2.34
CA ASP A 78 18.68 -7.97 2.79
C ASP A 78 17.74 -8.52 3.87
N VAL A 79 16.63 -7.82 4.16
CA VAL A 79 15.71 -8.22 5.22
C VAL A 79 14.85 -9.40 4.78
N LYS A 80 14.69 -10.36 5.70
CA LYS A 80 13.87 -11.56 5.49
C LYS A 80 12.48 -11.40 6.09
N PRO A 81 11.45 -12.10 5.57
CA PRO A 81 10.11 -12.00 6.12
C PRO A 81 10.05 -12.52 7.56
N SER A 82 9.33 -11.79 8.42
CA SER A 82 9.08 -12.21 9.81
C SER A 82 8.23 -13.47 9.89
N PHE A 83 8.15 -14.06 11.09
CA PHE A 83 7.24 -15.19 11.37
C PHE A 83 5.77 -14.86 11.08
N VAL A 84 5.37 -13.57 11.12
CA VAL A 84 4.01 -13.14 10.78
C VAL A 84 3.76 -13.28 9.28
N HIS A 85 4.67 -12.80 8.43
CA HIS A 85 4.58 -12.95 6.98
C HIS A 85 4.54 -14.43 6.59
N GLN A 86 5.43 -15.23 7.18
CA GLN A 86 5.49 -16.67 6.93
C GLN A 86 4.20 -17.36 7.34
N TYR A 87 3.63 -17.00 8.51
CA TYR A 87 2.36 -17.55 8.97
C TYR A 87 1.21 -17.24 7.99
N ILE A 88 1.07 -15.99 7.56
CA ILE A 88 0.04 -15.60 6.59
C ILE A 88 0.19 -16.40 5.28
N ALA A 89 1.41 -16.51 4.76
CA ALA A 89 1.69 -17.33 3.58
C ALA A 89 1.36 -18.82 3.79
N THR A 90 1.51 -19.35 5.02
CA THR A 90 1.11 -20.74 5.30
C THR A 90 -0.41 -20.95 5.27
N LEU A 91 -1.21 -19.92 5.54
CA LEU A 91 -2.67 -20.03 5.44
C LEU A 91 -3.14 -20.20 4.00
N GLU A 92 -2.49 -19.53 3.04
CA GLU A 92 -2.72 -19.76 1.60
C GLU A 92 -2.45 -21.22 1.23
N LYS A 93 -1.34 -21.78 1.73
CA LYS A 93 -0.96 -23.18 1.50
C LYS A 93 -1.92 -24.20 2.15
N ARG A 94 -2.74 -23.76 3.11
CA ARG A 94 -3.74 -24.59 3.80
C ARG A 94 -5.13 -24.49 3.15
N ASN A 95 -5.20 -24.15 1.86
CA ASN A 95 -6.44 -23.99 1.08
C ASN A 95 -7.41 -22.93 1.65
N LYS A 96 -6.93 -21.98 2.46
CA LYS A 96 -7.73 -20.81 2.84
C LYS A 96 -7.54 -19.74 1.77
N LYS A 97 -8.62 -19.07 1.39
CA LYS A 97 -8.52 -17.88 0.54
C LYS A 97 -7.97 -16.74 1.40
N VAL A 98 -6.79 -16.23 1.07
CA VAL A 98 -6.19 -15.10 1.79
C VAL A 98 -6.06 -13.92 0.85
N THR A 99 -6.37 -12.72 1.33
CA THR A 99 -6.07 -11.45 0.67
C THR A 99 -5.27 -10.60 1.64
N ILE A 100 -4.19 -9.98 1.18
CA ILE A 100 -3.39 -9.08 2.00
C ILE A 100 -3.56 -7.68 1.44
N ILE A 101 -3.99 -6.75 2.28
CA ILE A 101 -3.95 -5.31 1.99
C ILE A 101 -2.83 -4.75 2.86
N THR A 102 -1.78 -4.20 2.25
CA THR A 102 -0.60 -3.74 2.99
C THR A 102 -0.30 -2.27 2.76
N GLN A 103 0.05 -1.60 3.84
CA GLN A 103 0.66 -0.27 3.83
C GLN A 103 2.20 -0.36 3.73
N ASN A 104 2.79 -1.54 3.64
CA ASN A 104 4.24 -1.64 3.52
C ASN A 104 4.66 -1.60 2.05
N ILE A 105 5.89 -1.14 1.82
CA ILE A 105 6.58 -1.13 0.51
C ILE A 105 7.79 -2.06 0.48
N ASP A 106 7.91 -2.93 1.49
CA ASP A 106 9.10 -3.75 1.75
C ASP A 106 9.13 -5.07 0.97
N GLY A 107 8.03 -5.44 0.30
CA GLY A 107 7.91 -6.68 -0.48
C GLY A 107 7.97 -7.98 0.35
N LEU A 108 7.91 -7.91 1.68
CA LEU A 108 8.16 -9.07 2.54
C LEU A 108 7.02 -10.11 2.51
N HIS A 109 5.79 -9.72 2.19
CA HIS A 109 4.68 -10.67 1.99
C HIS A 109 4.93 -11.55 0.76
N GLN A 110 5.31 -10.95 -0.35
CA GLN A 110 5.63 -11.64 -1.61
C GLN A 110 6.86 -12.53 -1.41
N LEU A 111 7.89 -12.03 -0.73
CA LEU A 111 9.09 -12.81 -0.40
C LEU A 111 8.78 -13.99 0.54
N ALA A 112 7.77 -13.89 1.42
CA ALA A 112 7.29 -15.00 2.24
C ALA A 112 6.48 -16.06 1.44
N GLY A 113 6.11 -15.74 0.21
CA GLY A 113 5.37 -16.60 -0.71
C GLY A 113 3.86 -16.35 -0.76
N SER A 114 3.39 -15.21 -0.23
CA SER A 114 2.00 -14.78 -0.45
C SER A 114 1.80 -14.29 -1.88
N THR A 115 0.67 -14.67 -2.48
CA THR A 115 0.40 -14.43 -3.90
C THR A 115 -0.65 -13.36 -4.17
N ASN A 116 -1.54 -13.10 -3.20
CA ASN A 116 -2.63 -12.14 -3.33
C ASN A 116 -2.39 -10.94 -2.41
N VAL A 117 -1.48 -10.06 -2.83
CA VAL A 117 -1.03 -8.88 -2.08
C VAL A 117 -1.44 -7.60 -2.82
N LEU A 118 -2.18 -6.74 -2.12
CA LEU A 118 -2.64 -5.44 -2.58
C LEU A 118 -1.86 -4.36 -1.81
N GLU A 119 -0.84 -3.79 -2.45
CA GLU A 119 -0.01 -2.74 -1.86
C GLU A 119 -0.66 -1.38 -2.06
N LEU A 120 -1.14 -0.76 -0.97
CA LEU A 120 -1.79 0.55 -1.04
C LEU A 120 -0.84 1.64 -1.58
N HIS A 121 0.45 1.51 -1.30
CA HIS A 121 1.49 2.41 -1.79
C HIS A 121 1.83 2.22 -3.27
N ALA A 122 1.31 1.19 -3.95
CA ALA A 122 1.48 1.07 -5.40
C ALA A 122 0.89 2.28 -6.14
N LEU A 123 -0.16 2.92 -5.59
CA LEU A 123 -0.65 4.19 -6.11
C LEU A 123 0.38 5.32 -5.95
N GLN A 124 1.13 5.34 -4.85
CA GLN A 124 2.11 6.39 -4.58
C GLN A 124 3.33 6.30 -5.51
N THR A 125 3.74 5.09 -5.89
CA THR A 125 4.92 4.85 -6.74
C THR A 125 4.60 4.71 -8.21
N ALA A 126 3.31 4.64 -8.60
CA ALA A 126 2.92 4.55 -10.00
C ALA A 126 3.21 5.87 -10.74
N ASP A 127 3.80 5.78 -11.93
CA ASP A 127 3.95 6.95 -12.82
C ASP A 127 2.59 7.43 -13.35
N THR A 128 1.67 6.49 -13.57
CA THR A 128 0.33 6.73 -14.13
C THR A 128 -0.73 5.93 -13.39
N CYS A 129 -1.84 6.57 -13.01
CA CYS A 129 -3.03 5.90 -12.51
C CYS A 129 -4.18 6.09 -13.50
N ILE A 130 -4.77 4.99 -13.95
CA ILE A 130 -5.94 4.99 -14.83
C ILE A 130 -7.15 4.53 -14.02
N VAL A 131 -8.08 5.45 -13.78
CA VAL A 131 -9.34 5.19 -13.07
C VAL A 131 -10.44 4.93 -14.10
N LEU A 132 -11.08 3.77 -13.98
CA LEU A 132 -12.07 3.29 -14.95
C LEU A 132 -13.41 3.02 -14.27
N GLY A 133 -14.52 3.54 -14.83
CA GLY A 133 -15.86 3.00 -14.57
C GLY A 133 -16.38 3.18 -13.14
N THR A 134 -15.96 4.25 -12.46
CA THR A 134 -16.35 4.55 -11.09
C THR A 134 -16.73 6.01 -10.94
N SER A 135 -17.77 6.28 -10.16
CA SER A 135 -18.19 7.65 -9.81
C SER A 135 -17.31 8.31 -8.76
N LEU A 136 -16.41 7.55 -8.11
CA LEU A 136 -15.52 8.01 -7.04
C LEU A 136 -16.25 8.68 -5.86
N VAL A 137 -17.47 8.24 -5.55
CA VAL A 137 -18.25 8.74 -4.39
C VAL A 137 -18.28 7.79 -3.19
N VAL A 138 -17.92 6.52 -3.39
CA VAL A 138 -18.02 5.47 -2.37
C VAL A 138 -16.70 5.29 -1.62
N TYR A 139 -16.73 5.49 -0.30
CA TYR A 139 -15.59 5.26 0.60
C TYR A 139 -15.55 3.81 1.10
N PRO A 140 -14.35 3.22 1.34
CA PRO A 140 -13.03 3.87 1.31
C PRO A 140 -12.38 3.96 -0.09
N ALA A 141 -12.94 3.31 -1.12
CA ALA A 141 -12.32 3.20 -2.44
C ALA A 141 -12.00 4.56 -3.08
N ALA A 142 -12.92 5.52 -3.04
CA ALA A 142 -12.69 6.88 -3.52
C ALA A 142 -11.53 7.60 -2.82
N GLY A 143 -11.30 7.28 -1.54
CA GLY A 143 -10.22 7.87 -0.76
C GLY A 143 -8.83 7.36 -1.14
N LEU A 144 -8.74 6.18 -1.78
CA LEU A 144 -7.46 5.60 -2.17
C LEU A 144 -6.73 6.43 -3.22
N LEU A 145 -7.48 7.11 -4.11
CA LEU A 145 -6.90 7.94 -5.15
C LEU A 145 -6.05 9.09 -4.60
N ARG A 146 -6.28 9.52 -3.35
CA ARG A 146 -5.48 10.56 -2.67
C ARG A 146 -4.03 10.14 -2.42
N TYR A 147 -3.74 8.84 -2.48
CA TYR A 147 -2.38 8.32 -2.34
C TYR A 147 -1.64 8.28 -3.68
N PHE A 148 -2.31 8.57 -4.81
CA PHE A 148 -1.61 8.67 -6.10
C PHE A 148 -0.64 9.86 -6.08
N GLY A 149 0.65 9.56 -6.28
CA GLY A 149 1.74 10.54 -6.24
C GLY A 149 2.45 10.76 -7.57
N GLY A 150 2.00 10.07 -8.62
CA GLY A 150 2.62 10.08 -9.96
C GLY A 150 2.25 11.28 -10.82
N ASP A 151 2.71 11.23 -12.07
CA ASP A 151 2.64 12.36 -13.01
C ASP A 151 1.36 12.39 -13.84
N LYS A 152 0.70 11.25 -14.05
CA LYS A 152 -0.47 11.15 -14.93
C LYS A 152 -1.67 10.46 -14.28
N LEU A 153 -2.71 11.24 -14.02
CA LEU A 153 -4.01 10.74 -13.62
C LEU A 153 -4.97 10.75 -14.82
N VAL A 154 -5.43 9.57 -15.25
CA VAL A 154 -6.40 9.41 -16.34
C VAL A 154 -7.73 8.89 -15.78
N LEU A 155 -8.83 9.55 -16.11
CA LEU A 155 -10.18 9.14 -15.74
C LEU A 155 -10.98 8.77 -16.98
N ILE A 156 -11.46 7.53 -17.05
CA ILE A 156 -12.34 7.07 -18.11
C ILE A 156 -13.64 6.58 -17.47
N ASN A 157 -14.70 7.36 -17.66
CA ASN A 157 -16.00 7.02 -17.13
C ASN A 157 -17.08 7.69 -17.98
N ARG A 158 -18.17 6.97 -18.28
CA ARG A 158 -19.27 7.49 -19.12
C ARG A 158 -19.81 8.83 -18.61
N ASP A 159 -19.94 8.96 -17.30
CA ASP A 159 -20.49 10.14 -16.62
C ASP A 159 -19.36 10.92 -15.91
N GLN A 160 -19.54 12.23 -15.72
CA GLN A 160 -18.55 13.07 -15.02
C GLN A 160 -18.35 12.65 -13.56
N THR A 161 -17.14 12.88 -13.04
CA THR A 161 -16.79 12.65 -11.63
C THR A 161 -16.32 13.92 -10.94
N SER A 162 -16.34 13.94 -9.60
CA SER A 162 -15.80 15.05 -8.81
C SER A 162 -14.27 15.19 -8.90
N TYR A 163 -13.59 14.21 -9.48
CA TYR A 163 -12.13 14.20 -9.66
C TYR A 163 -11.71 14.57 -11.09
N ASP A 164 -12.65 14.86 -11.99
CA ASP A 164 -12.35 15.22 -13.39
C ASP A 164 -11.41 16.43 -13.47
N SER A 165 -11.59 17.42 -12.59
CA SER A 165 -10.74 18.61 -12.52
C SER A 165 -9.32 18.34 -12.01
N THR A 166 -9.10 17.17 -11.40
CA THR A 166 -7.79 16.74 -10.88
C THR A 166 -7.04 15.83 -11.85
N ALA A 167 -7.71 15.33 -12.88
CA ALA A 167 -7.14 14.42 -13.86
C ALA A 167 -6.39 15.18 -14.96
N ASP A 168 -5.29 14.61 -15.45
CA ASP A 168 -4.58 15.07 -16.64
C ASP A 168 -5.37 14.81 -17.92
N LEU A 169 -6.17 13.74 -17.93
CA LEU A 169 -7.00 13.35 -19.07
C LEU A 169 -8.32 12.77 -18.56
N THR A 170 -9.43 13.26 -19.08
CA THR A 170 -10.76 12.68 -18.88
C THR A 170 -11.34 12.20 -20.21
N ILE A 171 -11.96 11.03 -20.21
CA ILE A 171 -12.71 10.51 -21.36
C ILE A 171 -14.11 10.10 -20.88
N HIS A 172 -15.12 10.76 -21.43
CA HIS A 172 -16.54 10.47 -21.15
C HIS A 172 -17.18 9.73 -22.31
N ASP A 173 -16.91 8.43 -22.37
CA ASP A 173 -17.45 7.55 -23.40
C ASP A 173 -17.62 6.12 -22.85
N ASP A 174 -18.33 5.27 -23.60
CA ASP A 174 -18.40 3.85 -23.34
C ASP A 174 -17.07 3.18 -23.68
N PHE A 175 -16.67 2.21 -22.87
CA PHE A 175 -15.44 1.44 -23.06
C PHE A 175 -15.36 0.75 -24.42
N ILE A 176 -16.50 0.39 -25.03
CA ILE A 176 -16.56 -0.22 -26.36
C ILE A 176 -16.07 0.72 -27.47
N ASN A 177 -16.15 2.04 -27.26
CA ASN A 177 -15.68 3.03 -28.21
C ASN A 177 -14.21 3.38 -28.01
N ILE A 178 -13.66 3.10 -26.81
CA ILE A 178 -12.31 3.50 -26.42
C ILE A 178 -11.33 2.34 -26.62
N PHE A 179 -11.51 1.23 -25.90
CA PHE A 179 -10.48 0.20 -25.79
C PHE A 179 -10.15 -0.51 -27.10
N PRO A 180 -11.08 -0.77 -28.03
CA PRO A 180 -10.73 -1.35 -29.33
C PRO A 180 -9.81 -0.48 -30.20
N SER A 181 -9.71 0.82 -29.91
CA SER A 181 -8.81 1.74 -30.62
C SER A 181 -7.37 1.76 -30.07
N LEU A 182 -7.16 1.19 -28.87
CA LEU A 182 -5.85 1.07 -28.23
C LEU A 182 -5.12 -0.15 -28.80
N LYS A 183 -3.81 -0.01 -29.05
CA LYS A 183 -2.96 -1.05 -29.65
C LYS A 183 -2.11 -1.77 -28.62
#